data_AF-A0A8I1JGH5-F1
#
_entry.id   AF-A0A8I1JGH5-F1
#
_cell.length_a   1.000
_cell.length_b   1.000
_cell.length_c   1.000
_cell.angle_alpha   90.00
_cell.angle_beta   90.00
_cell.angle_gamma   90.00
#
_symmetry.space_group_name_H-M   'P 1'
#
loop_
_entity.id
_entity.type
_entity.pdbx_description
1 polymer ?
#
loop_
_entity_poly.entity_id
_entity_poly.type
_entity_poly.pdbx_seq_one_letter_code
_entity_poly.pdbx_strand_id
1 'polypeptide(L)'
;VRREAPKVPTIIPLPPPPPPPPEKPKEPEPKVEEKIPEPQPTPTPEEVKPAEEAPPSPADDLANPMQIDGDAQSGTDAFNIGAGKGGGMAGSGGGGLGTGTYKQYLAGVFQRLLRDDPELRKKAYAVQADLWLNAEGQVVRAELVKSSGDAQTDAQVLAAVRAPHATQRVPAAVTMPVRLALKGRRPD
;
A
#
# COMPACT_ATOMS: atom_id res chain seq x y z
N VAL A 1 74.60 48.64 -36.99
CA VAL A 1 73.20 48.92 -37.37
C VAL A 1 72.42 47.62 -37.42
N ARG A 2 71.49 47.41 -36.49
CA ARG A 2 70.35 46.50 -36.65
C ARG A 2 69.32 46.87 -35.58
N ARG A 3 68.16 47.28 -36.07
CA ARG A 3 67.02 47.81 -35.33
C ARG A 3 66.31 46.62 -34.70
N GLU A 4 66.12 46.60 -33.39
CA GLU A 4 65.21 45.65 -32.76
C GLU A 4 63.77 46.06 -33.08
N ALA A 5 62.99 45.09 -33.56
CA ALA A 5 61.57 45.27 -33.90
C ALA A 5 60.70 45.26 -32.62
N PRO A 6 59.55 45.96 -32.62
CA PRO A 6 58.69 46.06 -31.45
C PRO A 6 58.04 44.71 -31.11
N LYS A 7 58.14 44.30 -29.84
CA LYS A 7 57.40 43.14 -29.30
C LYS A 7 55.90 43.47 -29.33
N VAL A 8 55.14 42.65 -30.06
CA VAL A 8 53.68 42.62 -30.04
C VAL A 8 53.24 42.25 -28.61
N PRO A 9 52.35 43.01 -27.94
CA PRO A 9 51.82 42.57 -26.67
C PRO A 9 50.89 41.38 -26.93
N THR A 10 51.32 40.20 -26.49
CA THR A 10 50.48 39.01 -26.38
C THR A 10 49.30 39.37 -25.49
N ILE A 11 48.14 39.53 -26.09
CA ILE A 11 46.86 39.67 -25.38
C ILE A 11 46.68 38.39 -24.59
N ILE A 12 46.87 38.47 -23.27
CA ILE A 12 46.53 37.39 -22.35
C ILE A 12 45.02 37.22 -22.49
N PRO A 13 44.49 36.07 -22.95
CA PRO A 13 43.07 35.84 -22.87
C PRO A 13 42.70 35.86 -21.39
N LEU A 14 41.81 36.78 -21.01
CA LEU A 14 41.24 36.81 -19.67
C LEU A 14 40.67 35.42 -19.36
N PRO A 15 40.92 34.87 -18.17
CA PRO A 15 40.30 33.61 -17.78
C PRO A 15 38.77 33.76 -17.87
N PRO A 16 38.05 32.72 -18.33
CA PRO A 16 36.61 32.76 -18.39
C PRO A 16 36.04 33.07 -16.99
N PRO A 17 34.93 33.82 -16.91
CA PRO A 17 34.31 34.12 -15.62
C PRO A 17 33.94 32.79 -14.93
N PRO A 18 34.06 32.72 -13.59
CA PRO A 18 33.66 31.54 -12.86
C PRO A 18 32.17 31.24 -13.13
N PRO A 19 31.78 29.95 -13.19
CA PRO A 19 30.39 29.59 -13.33
C PRO A 19 29.57 30.21 -12.18
N PRO A 20 28.33 30.64 -12.45
CA PRO A 20 27.46 31.15 -11.40
C PRO A 20 27.31 30.09 -10.30
N PRO A 21 27.33 30.48 -9.02
CA PRO A 21 27.12 29.54 -7.94
C PRO A 21 25.78 28.81 -8.15
N PRO A 22 25.72 27.49 -7.92
CA PRO A 22 24.47 26.75 -8.02
C PRO A 22 23.43 27.42 -7.13
N GLU A 23 22.25 27.70 -7.70
CA GLU A 23 21.11 28.20 -6.94
C GLU A 23 20.85 27.23 -5.78
N LYS A 24 20.91 27.76 -4.56
CA LYS A 24 20.53 26.99 -3.38
C LYS A 24 19.11 26.47 -3.59
N PRO A 25 18.83 25.18 -3.28
CA PRO A 25 17.46 24.72 -3.21
C PRO A 25 16.68 25.65 -2.30
N LYS A 26 15.56 26.19 -2.79
CA LYS A 26 14.62 26.92 -1.95
C LYS A 26 14.23 26.01 -0.79
N GLU A 27 14.55 26.42 0.43
CA GLU A 27 14.01 25.83 1.64
C GLU A 27 12.47 25.81 1.51
N PRO A 28 11.80 24.69 1.81
CA PRO A 28 10.35 24.65 1.81
C PRO A 28 9.85 25.64 2.86
N GLU A 29 9.06 26.62 2.40
CA GLU A 29 8.37 27.57 3.25
C GLU A 29 7.58 26.81 4.33
N PRO A 30 7.65 27.22 5.61
CA PRO A 30 6.85 26.61 6.65
C PRO A 30 5.38 26.81 6.30
N LYS A 31 4.69 25.69 6.06
CA LYS A 31 3.25 25.68 5.81
C LYS A 31 2.59 26.21 7.06
N VAL A 32 2.16 27.46 6.98
CA VAL A 32 1.37 28.20 7.96
C VAL A 32 0.31 27.28 8.55
N GLU A 33 0.28 27.19 9.87
CA GLU A 33 -0.82 26.66 10.67
C GLU A 33 -2.13 27.28 10.16
N GLU A 34 -2.88 26.50 9.39
CA GLU A 34 -4.27 26.82 9.11
C GLU A 34 -5.05 26.51 10.38
N LYS A 35 -5.25 27.59 11.13
CA LYS A 35 -6.11 27.76 12.30
C LYS A 35 -7.22 26.73 12.38
N ILE A 36 -7.22 26.00 13.49
CA ILE A 36 -8.37 25.37 14.11
C ILE A 36 -9.43 26.46 14.33
N PRO A 37 -10.64 26.39 13.74
CA PRO A 37 -11.77 27.09 14.33
C PRO A 37 -12.31 26.25 15.49
N GLU A 38 -12.22 26.82 16.69
CA GLU A 38 -12.87 26.37 17.91
C GLU A 38 -14.40 26.17 17.74
N PRO A 39 -15.01 25.29 18.55
CA PRO A 39 -16.39 24.85 18.40
C PRO A 39 -17.36 25.96 18.83
N GLN A 40 -18.46 26.13 18.09
CA GLN A 40 -19.59 26.96 18.51
C GLN A 40 -20.85 26.13 18.81
N PRO A 41 -21.67 26.58 19.76
CA PRO A 41 -22.50 25.73 20.62
C PRO A 41 -23.86 25.36 20.02
N THR A 42 -24.41 24.28 20.57
CA THR A 42 -25.79 23.77 20.43
C THR A 42 -26.88 24.85 20.51
N PRO A 43 -27.99 24.62 19.80
CA PRO A 43 -29.32 24.71 20.41
C PRO A 43 -30.04 23.35 20.26
N THR A 44 -30.20 22.66 21.38
CA THR A 44 -31.49 22.33 22.04
C THR A 44 -32.40 21.38 21.24
N PRO A 45 -32.75 20.20 21.79
CA PRO A 45 -33.62 19.21 21.15
C PRO A 45 -35.07 19.69 21.09
N GLU A 46 -35.68 19.70 19.90
CA GLU A 46 -37.15 19.70 19.81
C GLU A 46 -37.65 18.25 19.78
N GLU A 47 -38.40 17.93 20.84
CA GLU A 47 -39.26 16.77 20.94
C GLU A 47 -40.17 16.66 19.72
N VAL A 48 -40.10 15.53 19.01
CA VAL A 48 -41.25 15.03 18.26
C VAL A 48 -41.53 13.61 18.74
N LYS A 49 -42.71 13.51 19.35
CA LYS A 49 -43.28 12.37 20.05
C LYS A 49 -43.20 11.04 19.29
N PRO A 50 -43.14 9.90 20.01
CA PRO A 50 -43.35 8.58 19.44
C PRO A 50 -44.84 8.42 19.05
N ALA A 51 -45.09 8.13 17.77
CA ALA A 51 -46.38 7.64 17.29
C ALA A 51 -46.23 6.16 16.93
N GLU A 52 -46.88 5.34 17.74
CA GLU A 52 -47.07 3.90 17.59
C GLU A 52 -48.14 3.60 16.50
N GLU A 53 -48.20 2.34 16.07
CA GLU A 53 -49.26 1.67 15.27
C GLU A 53 -49.24 1.80 13.73
N ALA A 54 -48.66 0.79 13.06
CA ALA A 54 -49.40 -0.33 12.47
C ALA A 54 -48.50 -1.14 11.48
N PRO A 55 -48.50 -2.49 11.50
CA PRO A 55 -47.76 -3.29 10.52
C PRO A 55 -48.58 -3.49 9.23
N PRO A 56 -48.03 -3.31 8.03
CA PRO A 56 -48.62 -3.90 6.84
C PRO A 56 -48.18 -5.37 6.69
N SER A 57 -49.17 -6.23 6.52
CA SER A 57 -49.07 -7.70 6.39
C SER A 57 -48.16 -8.18 5.24
N PRO A 58 -47.50 -9.35 5.38
CA PRO A 58 -46.69 -9.95 4.32
C PRO A 58 -47.55 -10.87 3.44
N ALA A 59 -47.99 -10.37 2.29
CA ALA A 59 -48.44 -11.21 1.20
C ALA A 59 -47.96 -10.58 -0.11
N ASP A 60 -47.42 -11.43 -0.97
CA ASP A 60 -47.01 -11.16 -2.35
C ASP A 60 -45.66 -10.45 -2.54
N ASP A 61 -44.57 -11.24 -2.51
CA ASP A 61 -43.65 -11.25 -3.65
C ASP A 61 -42.71 -12.47 -3.60
N LEU A 62 -43.30 -13.63 -3.93
CA LEU A 62 -42.59 -14.80 -4.45
C LEU A 62 -42.01 -14.49 -5.85
N ALA A 63 -41.00 -13.62 -5.93
CA ALA A 63 -40.33 -13.32 -7.19
C ALA A 63 -38.89 -12.76 -7.08
N ASN A 64 -38.22 -12.88 -5.94
CA ASN A 64 -36.79 -12.51 -5.83
C ASN A 64 -35.91 -13.76 -5.67
N PRO A 65 -35.06 -14.11 -6.66
CA PRO A 65 -34.04 -15.13 -6.47
C PRO A 65 -33.07 -14.59 -5.43
N MET A 66 -33.18 -15.06 -4.19
CA MET A 66 -32.21 -14.96 -3.08
C MET A 66 -31.00 -14.08 -3.42
N GLN A 67 -31.19 -12.77 -3.41
CA GLN A 67 -30.09 -11.85 -3.24
C GLN A 67 -29.72 -12.01 -1.77
N ILE A 68 -28.66 -12.76 -1.52
CA ILE A 68 -27.96 -12.69 -0.24
C ILE A 68 -27.29 -11.31 -0.24
N ASP A 69 -28.08 -10.27 -0.05
CA ASP A 69 -27.66 -9.02 0.57
C ASP A 69 -27.60 -9.29 2.07
N GLY A 70 -26.78 -10.26 2.46
CA GLY A 70 -26.09 -10.09 3.72
C GLY A 70 -25.18 -8.92 3.44
N ASP A 71 -25.38 -7.79 4.13
CA ASP A 71 -24.37 -6.74 4.24
C ASP A 71 -23.03 -7.44 4.18
N ALA A 72 -22.21 -7.12 3.18
CA ALA A 72 -20.83 -7.52 3.20
C ALA A 72 -20.31 -6.86 4.47
N GLN A 73 -20.39 -7.59 5.58
CA GLN A 73 -19.91 -7.16 6.87
C GLN A 73 -18.45 -7.01 6.57
N SER A 74 -18.10 -5.75 6.29
CA SER A 74 -16.75 -5.27 6.07
C SER A 74 -16.15 -5.36 7.45
N GLY A 75 -15.94 -6.60 7.89
CA GLY A 75 -15.03 -6.90 8.94
C GLY A 75 -13.77 -6.20 8.49
N THR A 76 -13.24 -5.38 9.39
CA THR A 76 -11.92 -4.77 9.37
C THR A 76 -10.87 -5.89 9.39
N ASP A 77 -11.02 -6.88 8.51
CA ASP A 77 -10.18 -8.03 8.44
C ASP A 77 -8.86 -7.50 7.91
N ALA A 78 -7.79 -7.87 8.60
CA ALA A 78 -6.46 -7.30 8.46
C ALA A 78 -5.82 -7.53 7.06
N PHE A 79 -6.62 -7.97 6.09
CA PHE A 79 -6.30 -8.24 4.69
C PHE A 79 -6.67 -7.10 3.74
N ASN A 80 -7.23 -5.99 4.24
CA ASN A 80 -7.40 -4.76 3.47
C ASN A 80 -8.12 -5.01 2.12
N ILE A 81 -9.12 -5.91 2.13
CA ILE A 81 -10.11 -6.04 1.05
C ILE A 81 -11.06 -4.84 1.19
N GLY A 82 -10.52 -3.64 1.00
CA GLY A 82 -11.31 -2.43 0.95
C GLY A 82 -12.12 -2.44 -0.34
N ALA A 83 -13.37 -1.98 -0.25
CA ALA A 83 -14.22 -1.59 -1.38
C ALA A 83 -13.66 -0.39 -2.17
N GLY A 84 -12.35 -0.37 -2.42
CA GLY A 84 -11.70 0.54 -3.34
C GLY A 84 -11.83 0.01 -4.75
N LYS A 85 -12.14 0.87 -5.71
CA LYS A 85 -12.18 0.61 -7.16
C LYS A 85 -11.06 -0.37 -7.58
N GLY A 86 -11.40 -1.65 -7.66
CA GLY A 86 -10.47 -2.74 -7.88
C GLY A 86 -11.30 -4.01 -7.98
N GLY A 87 -11.97 -4.14 -9.13
CA GLY A 87 -12.96 -5.19 -9.40
C GLY A 87 -12.53 -6.56 -8.89
N GLY A 88 -13.31 -7.06 -7.95
CA GLY A 88 -13.11 -8.36 -7.33
C GLY A 88 -14.31 -8.76 -6.51
N MET A 89 -15.51 -8.43 -7.02
CA MET A 89 -16.74 -9.13 -6.66
C MET A 89 -16.45 -10.62 -6.83
N ALA A 90 -16.72 -11.41 -5.80
CA ALA A 90 -16.67 -12.86 -5.84
C ALA A 90 -17.63 -13.35 -6.93
N GLY A 91 -17.13 -13.39 -8.16
CA GLY A 91 -17.85 -13.79 -9.35
C GLY A 91 -17.87 -15.30 -9.43
N SER A 92 -19.03 -15.87 -9.14
CA SER A 92 -19.48 -17.15 -9.67
C SER A 92 -19.19 -17.23 -11.18
N GLY A 93 -18.43 -18.26 -11.60
CA GLY A 93 -18.35 -18.68 -13.01
C GLY A 93 -16.99 -18.48 -13.67
N GLY A 94 -16.27 -19.59 -13.87
CA GLY A 94 -15.15 -19.68 -14.80
C GLY A 94 -13.79 -20.01 -14.18
N GLY A 95 -13.60 -21.25 -13.76
CA GLY A 95 -12.37 -22.08 -13.88
C GLY A 95 -10.96 -21.50 -13.67
N GLY A 96 -10.79 -20.33 -13.04
CA GLY A 96 -9.50 -19.69 -12.84
C GLY A 96 -9.49 -18.90 -11.55
N LEU A 97 -8.37 -18.93 -10.84
CA LEU A 97 -8.15 -18.13 -9.64
C LEU A 97 -8.17 -16.65 -10.05
N GLY A 98 -9.32 -15.99 -9.87
CA GLY A 98 -9.43 -14.54 -10.00
C GLY A 98 -8.48 -13.82 -9.05
N THR A 99 -8.16 -12.57 -9.33
CA THR A 99 -7.13 -11.78 -8.64
C THR A 99 -7.26 -11.80 -7.11
N GLY A 100 -8.49 -11.80 -6.58
CA GLY A 100 -8.74 -11.94 -5.14
C GLY A 100 -8.27 -13.28 -4.57
N THR A 101 -8.59 -14.39 -5.23
CA THR A 101 -8.21 -15.74 -4.78
C THR A 101 -6.69 -15.97 -4.82
N TYR A 102 -5.99 -15.41 -5.81
CA TYR A 102 -4.54 -15.52 -5.88
C TYR A 102 -3.84 -14.73 -4.77
N LYS A 103 -4.35 -13.54 -4.40
CA LYS A 103 -3.84 -12.78 -3.25
C LYS A 103 -3.97 -13.57 -1.95
N GLN A 104 -5.10 -14.25 -1.75
CA GLN A 104 -5.32 -15.10 -0.57
C GLN A 104 -4.37 -16.31 -0.55
N TYR A 105 -4.14 -16.92 -1.71
CA TYR A 105 -3.14 -17.99 -1.87
C TYR A 105 -1.74 -17.52 -1.46
N LEU A 106 -1.28 -16.38 -2.00
CA LEU A 106 0.04 -15.82 -1.65
C LEU A 106 0.13 -15.49 -0.17
N ALA A 107 -0.90 -14.85 0.41
CA ALA A 107 -0.96 -14.57 1.83
C ALA A 107 -0.76 -15.86 2.66
N GLY A 108 -1.44 -16.95 2.30
CA GLY A 108 -1.27 -18.25 2.95
C GLY A 108 0.13 -18.84 2.83
N VAL A 109 0.74 -18.77 1.64
CA VAL A 109 2.10 -19.27 1.39
C VAL A 109 3.13 -18.49 2.21
N PHE A 110 3.14 -17.16 2.11
CA PHE A 110 4.09 -16.34 2.85
C PHE A 110 3.86 -16.39 4.36
N GLN A 111 2.60 -16.40 4.81
CA GLN A 111 2.28 -16.55 6.22
C GLN A 111 2.73 -17.90 6.79
N ARG A 112 2.79 -18.96 5.97
CA ARG A 112 3.38 -20.25 6.37
C ARG A 112 4.90 -20.17 6.41
N LEU A 113 5.52 -19.64 5.35
CA LEU A 113 6.97 -19.46 5.25
C LEU A 113 7.54 -18.71 6.46
N LEU A 114 6.89 -17.63 6.87
CA LEU A 114 7.32 -16.82 8.02
C LEU A 114 7.09 -17.52 9.38
N ARG A 115 6.15 -18.46 9.45
CA ARG A 115 5.91 -19.29 10.66
C ARG A 115 6.88 -20.46 10.77
N ASP A 116 7.39 -20.94 9.64
CA ASP A 116 8.38 -22.00 9.59
C ASP A 116 9.79 -21.48 9.92
N ASP A 117 10.03 -20.18 9.73
CA ASP A 117 11.27 -19.51 10.12
C ASP A 117 11.46 -19.50 11.65
N PRO A 118 12.58 -20.03 12.18
CA PRO A 118 12.80 -20.21 13.61
C PRO A 118 12.95 -18.90 14.40
N GLU A 119 13.37 -17.81 13.74
CA GLU A 119 13.58 -16.50 14.35
C GLU A 119 12.29 -15.67 14.30
N LEU A 120 11.59 -15.68 13.16
CA LEU A 120 10.37 -14.92 12.98
C LEU A 120 9.19 -15.52 13.75
N ARG A 121 9.09 -16.85 13.85
CA ARG A 121 7.97 -17.50 14.57
C ARG A 121 7.89 -17.18 16.07
N LYS A 122 8.99 -16.69 16.67
CA LYS A 122 9.06 -16.31 18.09
C LYS A 122 8.77 -14.82 18.32
N LYS A 123 8.49 -14.07 17.26
CA LYS A 123 8.29 -12.63 17.30
C LYS A 123 6.83 -12.28 17.03
N ALA A 124 6.32 -11.28 17.75
CA ALA A 124 5.05 -10.65 17.44
C ALA A 124 5.34 -9.43 16.56
N TYR A 125 4.79 -9.41 15.35
CA TYR A 125 4.97 -8.31 14.41
C TYR A 125 3.80 -8.24 13.44
N ALA A 126 3.61 -7.06 12.84
CA ALA A 126 2.67 -6.86 11.75
C ALA A 126 3.35 -5.98 10.70
N VAL A 127 3.51 -6.49 9.49
CA VAL A 127 4.12 -5.78 8.37
C VAL A 127 3.21 -5.80 7.16
N GLN A 128 3.39 -4.82 6.29
CA GLN A 128 2.72 -4.78 5.00
C GLN A 128 3.76 -4.60 3.92
N ALA A 129 3.73 -5.48 2.91
CA ALA A 129 4.69 -5.49 1.83
C ALA A 129 4.00 -5.50 0.47
N ASP A 130 4.57 -4.75 -0.47
CA ASP A 130 4.20 -4.76 -1.88
C ASP A 130 5.18 -5.67 -2.63
N LEU A 131 4.62 -6.67 -3.32
CA LEU A 131 5.38 -7.69 -4.03
C LEU A 131 5.17 -7.56 -5.54
N TRP A 132 6.26 -7.68 -6.28
CA TRP A 132 6.26 -7.90 -7.72
C TRP A 132 6.69 -9.33 -7.96
N LEU A 133 5.87 -10.06 -8.72
CA LEU A 133 6.11 -11.46 -9.05
C LEU A 133 6.37 -11.60 -10.56
N ASN A 134 7.21 -12.57 -10.95
CA ASN A 134 7.30 -13.00 -12.35
C ASN A 134 6.13 -13.92 -12.73
N ALA A 135 6.06 -14.35 -13.99
CA ALA A 135 5.00 -15.24 -14.46
C ALA A 135 4.97 -16.57 -13.67
N GLU A 136 6.11 -17.05 -13.19
CA GLU A 136 6.27 -18.28 -12.43
C GLU A 136 5.81 -18.17 -10.96
N GLY A 137 5.54 -16.95 -10.47
CA GLY A 137 5.14 -16.71 -9.08
C GLY A 137 6.30 -16.45 -8.12
N GLN A 138 7.50 -16.23 -8.63
CA GLN A 138 8.67 -15.87 -7.83
C GLN A 138 8.73 -14.36 -7.60
N VAL A 139 9.18 -13.96 -6.41
CA VAL A 139 9.33 -12.55 -6.03
C VAL A 139 10.55 -11.95 -6.75
N VAL A 140 10.30 -11.00 -7.66
CA VAL A 140 11.35 -10.22 -8.33
C VAL A 140 11.68 -8.92 -7.59
N ARG A 141 10.70 -8.37 -6.86
CA ARG A 141 10.88 -7.19 -6.00
C ARG A 141 9.93 -7.30 -4.80
N ALA A 142 10.41 -6.88 -3.64
CA ALA A 142 9.60 -6.74 -2.43
C ALA A 142 9.95 -5.44 -1.74
N GLU A 143 8.93 -4.66 -1.41
CA GLU A 143 9.05 -3.38 -0.71
C GLU A 143 8.16 -3.37 0.51
N LEU A 144 8.65 -2.77 1.59
CA LEU A 144 7.91 -2.65 2.83
C LEU A 144 7.11 -1.35 2.81
N VAL A 145 5.79 -1.47 2.86
CA VAL A 145 4.85 -0.35 2.95
C VAL A 145 4.62 0.05 4.40
N LYS A 146 4.56 -0.95 5.28
CA LYS A 146 4.41 -0.78 6.73
C LYS A 146 5.43 -1.64 7.47
N SER A 147 6.29 -0.97 8.22
CA SER A 147 7.27 -1.59 9.12
C SER A 147 6.61 -2.22 10.35
N SER A 148 7.25 -3.26 10.90
CA SER A 148 6.87 -3.87 12.17
C SER A 148 7.22 -3.02 13.39
N GLY A 149 8.05 -1.97 13.20
CA GLY A 149 8.67 -1.21 14.28
C GLY A 149 10.05 -1.73 14.69
N ASP A 150 10.50 -2.86 14.14
CA ASP A 150 11.84 -3.43 14.37
C ASP A 150 12.57 -3.69 13.03
N ALA A 151 13.67 -2.97 12.81
CA ALA A 151 14.41 -3.04 11.54
C ALA A 151 15.01 -4.42 11.28
N GLN A 152 15.41 -5.16 12.32
CA GLN A 152 15.95 -6.51 12.17
C GLN A 152 14.85 -7.49 11.70
N THR A 153 13.66 -7.38 12.28
CA THR A 153 12.49 -8.19 11.91
C THR A 153 12.03 -7.86 10.50
N ASP A 154 12.00 -6.58 10.12
CA ASP A 154 11.66 -6.16 8.76
C ASP A 154 12.64 -6.72 7.72
N ALA A 155 13.94 -6.67 8.01
CA ALA A 155 14.96 -7.23 7.14
C ALA A 155 14.83 -8.75 7.01
N GLN A 156 14.55 -9.46 8.11
CA GLN A 156 14.30 -10.90 8.11
C GLN A 156 13.05 -11.26 7.29
N VAL A 157 11.95 -10.51 7.44
CA VAL A 157 10.73 -10.76 6.64
C VAL A 157 11.00 -10.53 5.16
N LEU A 158 11.66 -9.43 4.79
CA LEU A 158 12.00 -9.16 3.39
C LEU A 158 12.94 -10.24 2.81
N ALA A 159 13.90 -10.73 3.60
CA ALA A 159 14.79 -11.83 3.20
C ALA A 159 14.01 -13.13 2.97
N ALA A 160 13.11 -13.50 3.91
CA ALA A 160 12.27 -14.69 3.79
C ALA A 160 11.35 -14.61 2.56
N VAL A 161 10.73 -13.46 2.31
CA VAL A 161 9.85 -13.26 1.16
C VAL A 161 10.61 -13.31 -0.17
N ARG A 162 11.85 -12.80 -0.22
CA ARG A 162 12.69 -12.82 -1.42
C ARG A 162 13.36 -14.16 -1.69
N ALA A 163 13.46 -15.04 -0.68
CA ALA A 163 14.01 -16.36 -0.86
C ALA A 163 13.17 -17.16 -1.87
N PRO A 164 13.78 -17.98 -2.73
CA PRO A 164 13.02 -18.80 -3.67
C PRO A 164 12.17 -19.83 -2.91
N HIS A 165 10.87 -19.85 -3.19
CA HIS A 165 9.91 -20.76 -2.59
C HIS A 165 8.95 -21.29 -3.66
N ALA A 166 8.32 -22.43 -3.38
CA ALA A 166 7.35 -23.01 -4.29
C ALA A 166 6.06 -22.20 -4.27
N THR A 167 5.73 -21.57 -5.40
CA THR A 167 4.48 -20.83 -5.61
C THR A 167 3.77 -21.33 -6.85
N GLN A 168 2.48 -21.04 -6.93
CA GLN A 168 1.68 -21.21 -8.13
C GLN A 168 1.97 -20.08 -9.12
N ARG A 169 1.98 -20.44 -10.40
CA ARG A 169 2.06 -19.50 -11.53
C ARG A 169 1.09 -18.33 -11.36
N VAL A 170 1.57 -17.12 -11.62
CA VAL A 170 0.74 -15.91 -11.53
C VAL A 170 -0.33 -15.93 -12.64
N PRO A 171 -1.63 -15.86 -12.31
CA PRO A 171 -2.68 -15.66 -13.30
C PRO A 171 -2.52 -14.31 -14.02
N ALA A 172 -2.78 -14.27 -15.33
CA ALA A 172 -2.65 -13.04 -16.13
C ALA A 172 -3.55 -11.88 -15.65
N ALA A 173 -4.60 -12.17 -14.90
CA ALA A 173 -5.51 -11.18 -14.31
C ALA A 173 -4.92 -10.44 -13.08
N VAL A 174 -3.79 -10.89 -12.54
CA VAL A 174 -3.20 -10.30 -11.34
C VAL A 174 -2.42 -9.03 -11.68
N THR A 175 -2.84 -7.91 -11.10
CA THR A 175 -2.15 -6.63 -11.21
C THR A 175 -1.05 -6.50 -10.14
N MET A 176 0.11 -5.99 -10.54
CA MET A 176 1.23 -5.67 -9.65
C MET A 176 1.21 -4.18 -9.23
N PRO A 177 1.68 -3.83 -8.03
CA PRO A 177 2.17 -4.73 -6.98
C PRO A 177 1.04 -5.45 -6.24
N VAL A 178 1.34 -6.66 -5.78
CA VAL A 178 0.48 -7.38 -4.86
C VAL A 178 0.82 -6.97 -3.43
N ARG A 179 -0.10 -6.23 -2.82
CA ARG A 179 -0.02 -5.82 -1.42
C ARG A 179 -0.47 -6.93 -0.48
N LEU A 180 0.40 -7.36 0.43
CA LEU A 180 0.12 -8.38 1.44
C LEU A 180 0.37 -7.84 2.84
N ALA A 181 -0.47 -8.26 3.80
CA ALA A 181 -0.26 -8.05 5.22
C ALA A 181 0.22 -9.36 5.85
N LEU A 182 1.34 -9.32 6.56
CA LEU A 182 2.01 -10.47 7.16
C LEU A 182 2.12 -10.25 8.66
N LYS A 183 1.78 -11.26 9.45
CA LYS A 183 1.72 -11.14 10.92
C LYS A 183 2.41 -12.28 11.63
N GLY A 184 3.30 -11.96 12.57
CA GLY A 184 3.86 -12.92 13.53
C GLY A 184 3.09 -12.89 14.84
N ARG A 185 2.88 -14.04 15.46
CA ARG A 185 2.38 -14.17 16.83
C ARG A 185 3.34 -15.03 17.62
N ARG A 186 3.56 -14.70 18.89
CA ARG A 186 4.33 -15.55 19.80
C ARG A 186 3.51 -16.81 20.12
N PRO A 187 4.13 -18.00 20.13
CA PRO A 187 3.49 -19.17 20.70
C PRO A 187 3.35 -18.95 22.22
N ASP A 188 2.16 -19.23 22.73
CA ASP A 188 1.86 -19.26 24.18
C ASP A 188 2.45 -20.50 24.85
#